data_AF-A0A3Q8XM22-F1
#
_entry.id   AF-A0A3Q8XM22-F1
#
_cell.length_a   1.000
_cell.length_b   1.000
_cell.length_c   1.000
_cell.angle_alpha   90.00
_cell.angle_beta   90.00
_cell.angle_gamma   90.00
#
_symmetry.space_group_name_H-M   'P 1'
#
loop_
_entity.id
_entity.type
_entity.pdbx_description
1 polymer ?
#
loop_
_entity_poly.entity_id
_entity_poly.type
_entity_poly.pdbx_seq_one_letter_code
_entity_poly.pdbx_strand_id
1 'polypeptide(L)'
;MFAVIKTGGKQYRVAANDELTVERTGGEIGDIIEFAEVLMVGVGADATIGAPFVQGALVTAEVVEHGRARKVIAFKKRRRQNSKRTRGHRQHQTVIRIAEILTEGKKPSKKAAAKPETKAAPAAGTLFNAPQGAGDDLTVIKGIGPKAAEQLNEQGITTFAQIAAFTDADIAKIDEAMPFSAAQIEDWREQAKALAENN
;
A
#
# COMPACT_ATOMS: atom_id res chain seq x y z
N MET A 1 -8.99 -26.28 18.68
CA MET A 1 -7.54 -26.04 18.46
C MET A 1 -7.26 -24.58 18.77
N PHE A 2 -6.15 -24.28 19.46
CA PHE A 2 -5.75 -22.91 19.78
C PHE A 2 -4.25 -22.73 19.58
N ALA A 3 -3.81 -21.50 19.39
CA ALA A 3 -2.41 -21.13 19.29
C ALA A 3 -2.10 -19.93 20.19
N VAL A 4 -0.83 -19.74 20.51
CA VAL A 4 -0.32 -18.51 21.12
C VAL A 4 0.58 -17.83 20.11
N ILE A 5 0.14 -16.69 19.59
CA ILE A 5 0.89 -15.90 18.61
C ILE A 5 1.57 -14.72 19.29
N LYS A 6 2.71 -14.30 18.74
CA LYS A 6 3.39 -13.08 19.14
C LYS A 6 3.21 -12.03 18.04
N THR A 7 2.69 -10.86 18.40
CA THR A 7 2.53 -9.72 17.49
C THR A 7 2.59 -8.41 18.28
N GLY A 8 3.20 -7.38 17.69
CA GLY A 8 3.34 -6.07 18.33
C GLY A 8 4.04 -6.10 19.70
N GLY A 9 4.91 -7.08 19.93
CA GLY A 9 5.59 -7.30 21.22
C GLY A 9 4.73 -7.93 22.32
N LYS A 10 3.49 -8.33 22.03
CA LYS A 10 2.57 -8.98 22.96
C LYS A 10 2.26 -10.41 22.51
N GLN A 11 1.80 -11.24 23.44
CA GLN A 11 1.35 -12.61 23.17
C GLN A 11 -0.17 -12.70 23.29
N TYR A 12 -0.81 -13.34 22.32
CA TYR A 12 -2.25 -13.52 22.26
C TYR A 12 -2.58 -15.00 22.12
N ARG A 13 -3.52 -15.48 22.94
CA ARG A 13 -4.15 -16.77 22.74
C ARG A 13 -5.26 -16.61 21.72
N VAL A 14 -5.24 -17.48 20.71
CA VAL A 14 -6.16 -17.40 19.57
C VAL A 14 -6.76 -18.76 19.24
N ALA A 15 -8.03 -18.79 18.89
CA ALA A 15 -8.72 -19.91 18.26
C ALA A 15 -9.27 -19.48 16.89
N ALA A 16 -9.71 -20.45 16.08
CA ALA A 16 -10.33 -20.15 14.80
C ALA A 16 -11.62 -19.33 14.99
N ASN A 17 -11.81 -18.33 14.14
CA ASN A 17 -12.89 -17.33 14.16
C ASN A 17 -12.87 -16.34 15.34
N ASP A 18 -11.84 -16.35 16.20
CA ASP A 18 -11.69 -15.33 17.23
C ASP A 18 -11.43 -13.96 16.60
N GLU A 19 -12.04 -12.92 17.18
CA GLU A 19 -11.80 -11.52 16.82
C GLU A 19 -11.00 -10.83 17.92
N LEU A 20 -9.91 -10.18 17.55
CA LEU A 20 -8.98 -9.58 18.50
C LEU A 20 -8.39 -8.28 17.99
N THR A 21 -8.13 -7.38 18.94
CA THR A 21 -7.53 -6.07 18.67
C THR A 21 -6.03 -6.12 18.94
N VAL A 22 -5.24 -5.87 17.91
CA VAL A 22 -3.78 -5.85 17.95
C VAL A 22 -3.24 -4.46 17.62
N GLU A 23 -1.93 -4.30 17.85
CA GLU A 23 -1.19 -3.17 17.29
C GLU A 23 -1.39 -3.09 15.77
N ARG A 24 -1.15 -1.90 15.21
CA ARG A 24 -1.31 -1.67 13.78
C ARG A 24 -0.48 -2.65 12.96
N THR A 25 -1.16 -3.51 12.22
CA THR A 25 -0.59 -4.42 11.21
C THR A 25 -0.73 -3.82 9.82
N GLY A 26 0.14 -4.23 8.88
CA GLY A 26 0.00 -3.89 7.46
C GLY A 26 -1.12 -4.68 6.78
N GLY A 27 -1.51 -4.27 5.57
CA GLY A 27 -2.68 -4.79 4.85
C GLY A 27 -3.84 -3.78 4.85
N GLU A 28 -4.74 -3.91 3.89
CA GLU A 28 -6.03 -3.22 3.82
C GLU A 28 -7.14 -4.04 4.51
N ILE A 29 -8.32 -3.45 4.66
CA ILE A 29 -9.49 -4.17 5.18
C ILE A 29 -9.85 -5.30 4.20
N GLY A 30 -10.03 -6.51 4.73
CA GLY A 30 -10.29 -7.74 3.98
C GLY A 30 -9.03 -8.52 3.56
N ASP A 31 -7.83 -7.95 3.74
CA ASP A 31 -6.59 -8.67 3.45
C ASP A 31 -6.33 -9.78 4.47
N ILE A 32 -5.70 -10.85 4.00
CA ILE A 32 -5.25 -11.95 4.86
C ILE A 32 -3.79 -11.73 5.23
N ILE A 33 -3.53 -11.68 6.53
CA ILE A 33 -2.21 -11.54 7.14
C ILE A 33 -1.77 -12.90 7.69
N GLU A 34 -0.50 -13.19 7.48
CA GLU A 34 0.16 -14.39 7.97
C GLU A 34 1.02 -14.07 9.21
N PHE A 35 0.80 -14.80 10.30
CA PHE A 35 1.59 -14.73 11.53
C PHE A 35 2.47 -15.97 11.66
N ALA A 36 3.76 -15.80 11.40
CA ALA A 36 4.77 -16.85 11.52
C ALA A 36 5.30 -17.03 12.95
N GLU A 37 5.20 -16.00 13.81
CA GLU A 37 5.66 -16.08 15.21
C GLU A 37 4.63 -16.81 16.10
N VAL A 38 4.57 -18.14 15.96
CA VAL A 38 3.71 -19.01 16.78
C VAL A 38 4.55 -19.67 17.88
N LEU A 39 4.21 -19.39 19.13
CA LEU A 39 4.93 -19.86 20.32
C LEU A 39 4.43 -21.24 20.80
N MET A 40 3.14 -21.50 20.64
CA MET A 40 2.50 -22.72 21.12
C MET A 40 1.28 -23.04 20.27
N VAL A 41 1.01 -24.32 20.06
CA VAL A 41 -0.23 -24.82 19.44
C VAL A 41 -0.79 -25.95 20.29
N GLY A 42 -2.09 -25.96 20.55
CA GLY A 42 -2.73 -26.96 21.39
C GLY A 42 -4.08 -27.44 20.90
N VAL A 43 -4.37 -28.71 21.16
CA VAL A 43 -5.65 -29.36 20.94
C VAL A 43 -6.06 -30.05 22.25
N GLY A 44 -6.96 -29.43 23.01
CA GLY A 44 -7.39 -29.98 24.30
C GLY A 44 -6.26 -29.99 25.33
N ALA A 45 -5.93 -31.18 25.83
CA ALA A 45 -4.84 -31.38 26.80
C ALA A 45 -3.45 -31.46 26.15
N ASP A 46 -3.38 -31.78 24.86
CA ASP A 46 -2.12 -31.90 24.13
C ASP A 46 -1.69 -30.53 23.60
N ALA A 47 -0.50 -30.09 24.02
CA ALA A 47 0.07 -28.81 23.62
C ALA A 47 1.53 -28.97 23.18
N THR A 48 1.83 -28.49 21.98
CA THR A 48 3.18 -28.39 21.43
C THR A 48 3.72 -27.00 21.72
N ILE A 49 4.78 -26.92 22.51
CA ILE A 49 5.46 -25.68 22.90
C ILE A 49 6.71 -25.52 22.02
N GLY A 50 6.89 -24.33 21.44
CA GLY A 50 8.03 -24.00 20.60
C GLY A 50 9.31 -23.68 21.36
N ALA A 51 10.46 -23.76 20.68
CA ALA A 51 11.76 -23.39 21.22
C ALA A 51 12.60 -22.62 20.17
N PRO A 52 12.43 -21.28 20.00
CA PRO A 52 11.44 -20.41 20.63
C PRO A 52 10.06 -20.43 19.97
N PHE A 53 9.96 -20.90 18.72
CA PHE A 53 8.72 -21.00 17.94
C PHE A 53 8.43 -22.44 17.54
N VAL A 54 7.18 -22.74 17.25
CA VAL A 54 6.77 -24.05 16.71
C VAL A 54 7.11 -24.07 15.21
N GLN A 55 8.03 -24.93 14.79
CA GLN A 55 8.45 -25.00 13.39
C GLN A 55 7.29 -25.40 12.47
N GLY A 56 7.13 -24.67 11.36
CA GLY A 56 6.07 -24.93 10.39
C GLY A 56 4.65 -24.59 10.86
N ALA A 57 4.50 -23.92 12.01
CA ALA A 57 3.22 -23.37 12.43
C ALA A 57 2.99 -21.99 11.79
N LEU A 58 1.76 -21.75 11.33
CA LEU A 58 1.35 -20.49 10.71
C LEU A 58 -0.08 -20.19 11.14
N VAL A 59 -0.35 -18.95 11.54
CA VAL A 59 -1.72 -18.50 11.82
C VAL A 59 -2.10 -17.47 10.77
N THR A 60 -3.22 -17.68 10.09
CA THR A 60 -3.78 -16.71 9.15
C THR A 60 -4.92 -15.93 9.81
N ALA A 61 -4.99 -14.64 9.53
CA ALA A 61 -6.06 -13.79 10.00
C ALA A 61 -6.49 -12.81 8.91
N GLU A 62 -7.77 -12.47 8.89
CA GLU A 62 -8.33 -11.43 8.03
C GLU A 62 -8.38 -10.10 8.80
N VAL A 63 -8.05 -9.00 8.12
CA VAL A 63 -8.21 -7.65 8.65
C VAL A 63 -9.68 -7.24 8.58
N VAL A 64 -10.32 -7.08 9.74
CA VAL A 64 -11.73 -6.65 9.81
C VAL A 64 -11.82 -5.13 9.77
N GLU A 65 -11.01 -4.44 10.57
CA GLU A 65 -11.08 -2.99 10.67
C GLU A 65 -9.75 -2.36 11.08
N HIS A 66 -9.59 -1.12 10.66
CA HIS A 66 -8.53 -0.22 11.06
C HIS A 66 -9.07 0.91 11.93
N GLY A 67 -8.72 0.88 13.22
CA GLY A 67 -9.28 1.78 14.21
C GLY A 67 -8.25 2.62 14.96
N ARG A 68 -8.76 3.56 15.75
CA ARG A 68 -7.98 4.28 16.76
C ARG A 68 -8.58 4.03 18.13
N ALA A 69 -7.72 3.72 19.09
CA ALA A 69 -8.12 3.50 20.47
C ALA A 69 -8.79 4.76 21.08
N ARG A 70 -9.42 4.55 22.24
CA ARG A 70 -9.96 5.65 23.04
C ARG A 70 -8.85 6.66 23.37
N LYS A 71 -9.19 7.94 23.39
CA LYS A 71 -8.23 9.02 23.66
C LYS A 71 -7.67 8.88 25.08
N VAL A 72 -6.38 8.66 25.19
CA VAL A 72 -5.65 8.72 26.46
C VAL A 72 -5.09 10.13 26.61
N ILE A 73 -5.30 10.75 27.77
CA ILE A 73 -4.82 12.11 28.04
C ILE A 73 -3.56 12.04 28.89
N ALA A 74 -2.43 12.43 28.30
CA ALA A 74 -1.18 12.66 29.02
C ALA A 74 -1.18 14.09 29.58
N PHE A 75 -1.50 14.23 30.86
CA PHE A 75 -1.47 15.51 31.57
C PHE A 75 -0.19 15.62 32.42
N LYS A 76 0.63 16.64 32.15
CA LYS A 76 1.84 16.94 32.92
C LYS A 76 1.68 18.32 33.57
N LYS A 77 1.81 18.42 34.90
CA LYS A 77 1.73 19.68 35.65
C LYS A 77 2.91 19.79 36.63
N ARG A 78 3.61 20.92 36.61
CA ARG A 78 4.62 21.26 37.63
C ARG A 78 3.99 22.17 38.67
N ARG A 79 4.05 21.78 39.95
CA ARG A 79 3.47 22.54 41.05
C ARG A 79 4.17 23.90 41.20
N ARG A 80 3.41 24.98 41.41
CA ARG A 80 3.89 26.37 41.63
C ARG A 80 4.72 27.00 40.49
N GLN A 81 4.91 26.32 39.37
CA GLN A 81 5.69 26.83 38.22
C GLN A 81 4.81 27.35 37.07
N ASN A 82 3.50 27.52 37.28
CA ASN A 82 2.49 27.83 36.26
C ASN A 82 2.63 27.01 34.95
N SER A 83 3.19 25.80 35.03
CA SER A 83 3.50 24.97 33.89
C SER A 83 2.59 23.75 33.89
N LYS A 84 1.70 23.68 32.90
CA LYS A 84 0.81 22.55 32.64
C LYS A 84 0.78 22.27 31.14
N ARG A 85 0.81 21.00 30.76
CA ARG A 85 0.68 20.53 29.37
C ARG A 85 -0.28 19.36 29.35
N THR A 86 -1.29 19.47 28.48
CA THR A 86 -2.23 18.39 28.20
C THR A 86 -1.99 17.94 26.77
N ARG A 87 -1.65 16.67 26.55
CA ARG A 87 -1.60 16.08 25.21
C ARG A 87 -2.50 14.87 25.15
N GLY A 88 -3.28 14.77 24.09
CA GLY A 88 -4.05 13.55 23.79
C GLY A 88 -3.22 12.59 22.94
N HIS A 89 -3.32 11.30 23.23
CA HIS A 89 -2.82 10.23 22.38
C HIS A 89 -3.99 9.31 22.00
N ARG A 90 -3.97 8.79 20.77
CA ARG A 90 -4.86 7.73 20.31
C ARG A 90 -4.03 6.73 19.54
N GLN A 91 -3.87 5.54 20.09
CA GLN A 91 -3.10 4.47 19.48
C GLN A 91 -3.83 3.94 18.24
N HIS A 92 -3.08 3.69 17.16
CA HIS A 92 -3.61 3.00 15.99
C HIS A 92 -3.65 1.50 16.27
N GLN A 93 -4.78 0.88 16.00
CA GLN A 93 -5.02 -0.54 16.25
C GLN A 93 -5.70 -1.17 15.05
N THR A 94 -5.52 -2.47 14.89
CA THR A 94 -6.20 -3.26 13.86
C THR A 94 -7.03 -4.33 14.56
N VAL A 95 -8.28 -4.47 14.13
CA VAL A 95 -9.14 -5.59 14.52
C VAL A 95 -8.94 -6.67 13.47
N ILE A 96 -8.51 -7.85 13.92
CA ILE A 96 -8.31 -9.02 13.05
C ILE A 96 -9.22 -10.15 13.48
N ARG A 97 -9.62 -10.97 12.51
CA ARG A 97 -10.33 -12.23 12.74
C ARG A 97 -9.46 -13.38 12.32
N ILE A 98 -9.27 -14.35 13.20
CA ILE A 98 -8.43 -15.52 12.93
C ILE A 98 -9.17 -16.45 11.96
N ALA A 99 -8.55 -16.73 10.81
CA ALA A 99 -9.11 -17.61 9.80
C ALA A 99 -8.74 -19.06 10.11
N GLU A 100 -7.44 -19.37 10.08
CA GLU A 100 -6.95 -20.75 10.22
C GLU A 100 -5.68 -20.82 11.07
N ILE A 101 -5.52 -21.96 11.74
CA ILE A 101 -4.29 -22.32 12.45
C ILE A 101 -3.71 -23.53 11.71
N LEU A 102 -2.58 -23.32 11.05
CA LEU A 102 -1.89 -24.30 10.23
C LEU A 102 -0.67 -24.84 11.01
N THR A 103 -0.43 -26.13 10.84
CA THR A 103 0.72 -26.85 11.41
C THR A 103 1.44 -27.61 10.30
N GLU A 104 2.68 -28.02 10.56
CA GLU A 104 3.45 -28.91 9.67
C GLU A 104 3.76 -28.34 8.28
N GLY A 105 3.87 -27.01 8.15
CA GLY A 105 4.23 -26.36 6.89
C GLY A 105 3.11 -26.36 5.84
N LYS A 106 1.85 -26.62 6.26
CA LYS A 106 0.68 -26.49 5.40
C LYS A 106 0.53 -25.04 4.92
N LYS A 107 0.30 -24.89 3.61
CA LYS A 107 0.01 -23.60 2.98
C LYS A 107 -1.41 -23.13 3.31
N PRO A 108 -1.65 -21.82 3.40
CA PRO A 108 -2.97 -21.28 3.71
C PRO A 108 -4.00 -21.54 2.61
N SER A 109 -5.25 -21.83 3.00
CA SER A 109 -6.34 -22.13 2.06
C SER A 109 -6.73 -20.91 1.23
N LYS A 110 -6.70 -19.72 1.84
CA LYS A 110 -6.82 -18.43 1.17
C LYS A 110 -5.46 -17.75 1.21
N LYS A 111 -4.85 -17.62 0.04
CA LYS A 111 -3.64 -16.83 -0.13
C LYS A 111 -3.95 -15.39 0.27
N ALA A 112 -3.05 -14.73 0.99
CA ALA A 112 -3.03 -13.27 1.06
C ALA A 112 -3.33 -12.73 -0.34
N ALA A 113 -4.39 -11.94 -0.48
CA ALA A 113 -4.59 -11.19 -1.70
C ALA A 113 -3.32 -10.36 -1.84
N ALA A 114 -2.40 -10.85 -2.66
CA ALA A 114 -1.31 -10.07 -3.15
C ALA A 114 -2.00 -8.95 -3.89
N LYS A 115 -2.17 -7.81 -3.20
CA LYS A 115 -2.11 -6.54 -3.89
C LYS A 115 -0.86 -6.69 -4.75
N PRO A 116 -0.98 -6.69 -6.08
CA PRO A 116 0.18 -6.79 -6.92
C PRO A 116 1.17 -5.76 -6.38
N GLU A 117 2.45 -6.15 -6.32
CA GLU A 117 3.55 -5.20 -6.33
C GLU A 117 3.15 -4.03 -7.23
N THR A 118 3.58 -2.84 -6.86
CA THR A 118 3.57 -1.62 -7.66
C THR A 118 4.05 -1.88 -9.09
N LYS A 119 3.16 -2.47 -9.89
CA LYS A 119 3.10 -2.51 -11.33
C LYS A 119 1.85 -1.70 -11.58
N ALA A 120 2.07 -0.52 -12.12
CA ALA A 120 1.04 0.21 -12.82
C ALA A 120 0.31 -0.77 -13.76
N ALA A 121 -0.83 -1.28 -13.31
CA ALA A 121 -1.84 -1.77 -14.23
C ALA A 121 -2.49 -0.50 -14.78
N PRO A 122 -2.46 -0.27 -16.10
CA PRO A 122 -2.97 0.95 -16.70
C PRO A 122 -4.44 1.08 -16.31
N ALA A 123 -4.78 2.22 -15.73
CA ALA A 123 -6.15 2.56 -15.45
C ALA A 123 -6.94 2.51 -16.76
N ALA A 124 -8.10 1.86 -16.75
CA ALA A 124 -9.08 1.93 -17.82
C ALA A 124 -9.75 3.33 -17.84
N GLY A 125 -8.91 4.35 -18.04
CA GLY A 125 -9.25 5.77 -18.01
C GLY A 125 -8.08 6.68 -18.45
N THR A 126 -7.02 6.13 -19.07
CA THR A 126 -5.94 6.92 -19.68
C THR A 126 -6.35 7.38 -21.07
N LEU A 127 -6.02 8.63 -21.43
CA LEU A 127 -6.29 9.18 -22.77
C LEU A 127 -5.57 8.41 -23.88
N PHE A 128 -4.38 7.86 -23.59
CA PHE A 128 -3.57 7.10 -24.52
C PHE A 128 -3.14 5.75 -23.93
N ASN A 129 -2.92 4.77 -24.81
CA ASN A 129 -2.35 3.50 -24.41
C ASN A 129 -0.83 3.64 -24.30
N ALA A 130 -0.26 3.31 -23.14
CA ALA A 130 1.17 3.36 -22.92
C ALA A 130 1.89 2.29 -23.78
N PRO A 131 3.05 2.60 -24.39
CA PRO A 131 3.79 1.63 -25.20
C PRO A 131 4.49 0.62 -24.28
N GLN A 132 4.72 -0.60 -24.76
CA GLN A 132 5.43 -1.62 -24.00
C GLN A 132 6.95 -1.36 -24.07
N GLY A 133 7.52 -0.74 -23.02
CA GLY A 133 8.94 -0.41 -22.94
C GLY A 133 9.30 0.41 -21.69
N ALA A 134 10.58 0.71 -21.50
CA ALA A 134 11.01 1.73 -20.53
C ALA A 134 10.64 3.11 -21.08
N GLY A 135 9.97 3.95 -20.27
CA GLY A 135 9.58 5.31 -20.65
C GLY A 135 10.78 6.27 -20.71
N ASP A 136 10.63 7.34 -21.48
CA ASP A 136 11.61 8.42 -21.57
C ASP A 136 11.44 9.42 -20.42
N ASP A 137 12.50 10.16 -20.09
CA ASP A 137 12.42 11.28 -19.14
C ASP A 137 11.84 12.52 -19.82
N LEU A 138 10.52 12.70 -19.70
CA LEU A 138 9.80 13.83 -20.31
C LEU A 138 10.24 15.20 -19.79
N THR A 139 10.96 15.28 -18.66
CA THR A 139 11.44 16.57 -18.12
C THR A 139 12.57 17.22 -18.95
N VAL A 140 13.12 16.48 -19.92
CA VAL A 140 14.10 17.00 -20.90
C VAL A 140 13.46 18.02 -21.85
N ILE A 141 12.14 17.92 -22.09
CA ILE A 141 11.40 18.90 -22.89
C ILE A 141 11.21 20.18 -22.08
N LYS A 142 11.60 21.32 -22.68
CA LYS A 142 11.49 22.62 -22.02
C LYS A 142 10.03 22.95 -21.77
N GLY A 143 9.71 23.23 -20.51
CA GLY A 143 8.34 23.54 -20.07
C GLY A 143 7.60 22.36 -19.45
N ILE A 144 8.09 21.12 -19.59
CA ILE A 144 7.59 19.97 -18.83
C ILE A 144 8.32 19.90 -17.49
N GLY A 145 7.67 20.37 -16.42
CA GLY A 145 8.16 20.20 -15.05
C GLY A 145 7.78 18.84 -14.44
N PRO A 146 8.29 18.48 -13.24
CA PRO A 146 8.04 17.19 -12.60
C PRO A 146 6.54 16.84 -12.45
N LYS A 147 5.72 17.83 -12.11
CA LYS A 147 4.26 17.65 -12.00
C LYS A 147 3.58 17.44 -13.35
N ALA A 148 4.08 18.09 -14.40
CA ALA A 148 3.53 17.93 -15.74
C ALA A 148 3.90 16.56 -16.32
N ALA A 149 5.14 16.11 -16.10
CA ALA A 149 5.58 14.75 -16.43
C ALA A 149 4.74 13.69 -15.69
N GLU A 150 4.43 13.91 -14.41
CA GLU A 150 3.54 13.03 -13.63
C GLU A 150 2.14 12.96 -14.25
N GLN A 151 1.54 14.11 -14.59
CA GLN A 151 0.22 14.18 -15.24
C GLN A 151 0.19 13.51 -16.63
N LEU A 152 1.24 13.67 -17.44
CA LEU A 152 1.36 13.00 -18.74
C LEU A 152 1.51 11.48 -18.58
N ASN A 153 2.34 11.04 -17.63
CA ASN A 153 2.53 9.63 -17.32
C ASN A 153 1.24 8.97 -16.80
N GLU A 154 0.47 9.68 -15.97
CA GLU A 154 -0.86 9.23 -15.51
C GLU A 154 -1.84 9.01 -16.67
N GLN A 155 -1.73 9.80 -17.74
CA GLN A 155 -2.54 9.66 -18.96
C GLN A 155 -1.97 8.69 -20.01
N GLY A 156 -0.91 7.95 -19.66
CA GLY A 156 -0.29 6.95 -20.54
C GLY A 156 0.68 7.51 -21.58
N ILE A 157 1.03 8.80 -21.48
CA ILE A 157 2.02 9.46 -22.33
C ILE A 157 3.36 9.38 -21.60
N THR A 158 4.24 8.51 -22.06
CA THR A 158 5.46 8.10 -21.33
C THR A 158 6.73 8.15 -22.19
N THR A 159 6.63 8.45 -23.49
CA THR A 159 7.76 8.46 -24.42
C THR A 159 7.74 9.68 -25.35
N PHE A 160 8.91 10.10 -25.83
CA PHE A 160 9.03 11.20 -26.79
C PHE A 160 8.36 10.85 -28.13
N ALA A 161 8.44 9.60 -28.54
CA ALA A 161 7.82 9.10 -29.78
C ALA A 161 6.28 9.28 -29.78
N GLN A 162 5.63 9.12 -28.63
CA GLN A 162 4.19 9.37 -28.51
C GLN A 162 3.86 10.85 -28.69
N ILE A 163 4.60 11.74 -28.01
CA ILE A 163 4.37 13.18 -28.08
C ILE A 163 4.63 13.70 -29.51
N ALA A 164 5.69 13.21 -30.16
CA ALA A 164 6.02 13.55 -31.54
C ALA A 164 4.93 13.12 -32.55
N ALA A 165 4.20 12.03 -32.24
CA ALA A 165 3.14 11.47 -33.09
C ALA A 165 1.75 12.07 -32.85
N PHE A 166 1.60 13.04 -31.93
CA PHE A 166 0.29 13.66 -31.67
C PHE A 166 -0.29 14.38 -32.90
N THR A 167 -1.48 13.95 -33.28
CA THR A 167 -2.31 14.64 -34.26
C THR A 167 -2.96 15.87 -33.63
N ASP A 168 -3.43 16.82 -34.45
CA ASP A 168 -4.09 18.02 -33.93
C ASP A 168 -5.37 17.69 -33.15
N ALA A 169 -6.02 16.56 -33.47
CA ALA A 169 -7.15 16.02 -32.72
C ALA A 169 -6.74 15.47 -31.33
N ASP A 170 -5.52 14.96 -31.19
CA ASP A 170 -5.00 14.46 -29.92
C ASP A 170 -4.55 15.61 -29.02
N ILE A 171 -4.00 16.68 -29.61
CA ILE A 171 -3.67 17.93 -28.91
C ILE A 171 -4.93 18.55 -28.31
N ALA A 172 -6.03 18.62 -29.08
CA ALA A 172 -7.30 19.14 -28.60
C ALA A 172 -7.88 18.31 -27.43
N LYS A 173 -7.75 16.97 -27.47
CA LYS A 173 -8.19 16.11 -26.36
C LYS A 173 -7.38 16.34 -25.09
N ILE A 174 -6.07 16.59 -25.21
CA ILE A 174 -5.20 16.85 -24.06
C ILE A 174 -5.50 18.25 -23.49
N ASP A 175 -5.74 19.25 -24.33
CA ASP A 175 -6.15 20.62 -23.93
C ASP A 175 -7.47 20.63 -23.14
N GLU A 176 -8.45 19.80 -23.55
CA GLU A 176 -9.73 19.69 -22.83
C GLU A 176 -9.61 18.91 -21.51
N ALA A 177 -8.77 17.87 -21.48
CA ALA A 177 -8.67 16.96 -20.34
C ALA A 177 -7.65 17.40 -19.28
N MET A 178 -6.70 18.27 -19.61
CA MET A 178 -5.55 18.61 -18.77
C MET A 178 -5.31 20.13 -18.69
N PRO A 179 -4.62 20.63 -17.66
CA PRO A 179 -4.39 22.07 -17.48
C PRO A 179 -3.28 22.63 -18.40
N PHE A 180 -3.10 22.07 -19.61
CA PHE A 180 -2.08 22.48 -20.59
C PHE A 180 -2.77 23.06 -21.81
N SER A 181 -2.25 24.17 -22.36
CA SER A 181 -2.82 24.76 -23.56
C SER A 181 -2.40 24.03 -24.83
N ALA A 182 -3.23 24.07 -25.88
CA ALA A 182 -2.88 23.54 -27.21
C ALA A 182 -1.52 24.05 -27.73
N ALA A 183 -1.23 25.35 -27.57
CA ALA A 183 0.05 25.95 -28.00
C ALA A 183 1.27 25.40 -27.22
N GLN A 184 1.08 25.07 -25.94
CA GLN A 184 2.12 24.47 -25.10
C GLN A 184 2.41 23.02 -25.52
N ILE A 185 1.37 22.27 -25.90
CA ILE A 185 1.50 20.90 -26.38
C ILE A 185 2.13 20.87 -27.80
N GLU A 186 1.84 21.85 -28.65
CA GLU A 186 2.48 22.00 -29.96
C GLU A 186 4.00 22.24 -29.84
N ASP A 187 4.43 23.12 -28.92
CA ASP A 187 5.85 23.35 -28.63
C ASP A 187 6.53 22.08 -28.10
N TRP A 188 5.86 21.33 -27.21
CA TRP A 188 6.35 20.04 -26.74
C TRP A 188 6.46 18.99 -27.86
N ARG A 189 5.53 18.96 -28.81
CA ARG A 189 5.57 18.08 -29.99
C ARG A 189 6.77 18.38 -30.89
N GLU A 190 7.08 19.65 -31.13
CA GLU A 190 8.25 20.04 -31.93
C GLU A 190 9.56 19.65 -31.26
N GLN A 191 9.68 19.89 -29.95
CA GLN A 191 10.85 19.48 -29.17
C GLN A 191 10.98 17.95 -29.07
N ALA A 192 9.86 17.24 -28.91
CA ALA A 192 9.83 15.78 -28.88
C ALA A 192 10.28 15.16 -30.20
N LYS A 193 9.94 15.75 -31.36
CA LYS A 193 10.44 15.29 -32.67
C LYS A 193 11.97 15.34 -32.73
N ALA A 194 12.57 16.43 -32.29
CA ALA A 194 14.03 16.57 -32.26
C ALA A 194 14.71 15.59 -31.28
N LEU A 195 14.04 15.20 -30.19
CA LEU A 195 14.58 14.24 -29.22
C LEU A 195 14.36 12.78 -29.66
N ALA A 196 13.25 12.49 -30.32
CA ALA A 196 12.93 11.15 -30.85
C ALA A 196 13.84 10.74 -32.03
N GLU A 197 14.44 11.70 -32.75
CA GLU A 197 15.43 11.41 -33.79
C GLU A 197 16.82 11.06 -33.22
N ASN A 198 17.08 11.38 -31.95
CA ASN A 198 18.38 11.21 -31.30
C ASN A 198 18.45 10.03 -30.31
N ASN A 199 17.36 9.27 -30.16
CA ASN A 199 17.20 8.16 -29.20
C ASN A 199 16.69 6.91 -29.92
#